data_AF-A0A5P9D267-F1
#
_entry.id   AF-A0A5P9D267-F1
#
_cell.length_a   1.000
_cell.length_b   1.000
_cell.length_c   1.000
_cell.angle_alpha   90.00
_cell.angle_beta   90.00
_cell.angle_gamma   90.00
#
_symmetry.space_group_name_H-M   'P 1'
#
loop_
_entity.id
_entity.type
_entity.pdbx_description
1 polymer ?
#
loop_
_entity_poly.entity_id
_entity_poly.type
_entity_poly.pdbx_seq_one_letter_code
_entity_poly.pdbx_strand_id
1 'polypeptide(L)'
;MARFPHYKRNTKALGELLAKASLDPVLKKELVENPNKVLSELGLPEQATELLKFKVVEAETDRSTIALPFRLNGKKLAQSNPQYLSELGQLLQ
;
A
#
# COMPACT_ATOMS: atom_id res chain seq x y z
N MET A 1 16.25 -6.33 14.24
CA MET A 1 14.89 -6.33 13.66
C MET A 1 14.30 -4.95 13.87
N ALA A 2 14.21 -4.13 12.82
CA ALA A 2 13.54 -2.84 12.92
C ALA A 2 12.05 -3.11 13.17
N ARG A 3 11.61 -2.91 14.42
CA ARG A 3 10.18 -2.85 14.74
C ARG A 3 9.67 -1.61 14.02
N PHE A 4 8.79 -1.78 13.02
CA PHE A 4 8.02 -0.66 12.49
C PHE A 4 7.44 0.08 13.70
N PRO A 5 7.73 1.38 13.88
CA PRO A 5 7.25 2.07 15.07
C PRO A 5 5.72 2.07 15.00
N HIS A 6 5.07 1.56 16.06
CA HIS A 6 3.62 1.55 16.16
C HIS A 6 3.15 2.99 16.37
N TYR A 7 2.95 3.73 15.28
CA TYR A 7 2.40 5.07 15.29
C TYR A 7 0.88 5.02 15.47
N LYS A 8 0.41 4.62 16.67
CA LYS A 8 -1.04 4.54 16.99
C LYS A 8 -1.79 5.84 16.67
N ARG A 9 -1.12 6.98 16.81
CA ARG A 9 -1.65 8.32 16.47
C ARG A 9 -1.93 8.48 14.97
N ASN A 10 -1.08 7.88 14.12
CA ASN A 10 -1.16 8.04 12.67
C ASN A 10 -2.25 7.13 12.07
N THR A 11 -2.56 5.98 12.69
CA THR A 11 -3.68 5.12 12.25
C THR A 11 -5.03 5.83 12.25
N LYS A 12 -5.31 6.67 13.27
CA LYS A 12 -6.55 7.45 13.32
C LYS A 12 -6.59 8.50 12.20
N ALA A 13 -5.50 9.25 12.05
CA ALA A 13 -5.37 10.27 11.01
C ALA A 13 -5.50 9.70 9.59
N LEU A 14 -4.97 8.48 9.38
CA LEU A 14 -5.08 7.78 8.10
C LEU A 14 -6.52 7.32 7.83
N GLY A 15 -7.24 6.82 8.85
CA GLY A 15 -8.67 6.51 8.73
C GLY A 15 -9.52 7.74 8.40
N GLU A 16 -9.24 8.87 9.05
CA GLU A 16 -9.90 10.15 8.76
C GLU A 16 -9.60 10.65 7.34
N LEU A 17 -8.36 10.49 6.85
CA LEU A 17 -8.01 10.81 5.47
C LEU A 17 -8.83 9.97 4.47
N LEU A 18 -8.88 8.66 4.67
CA LEU A 18 -9.62 7.76 3.78
C LEU A 18 -11.12 8.11 3.77
N ALA A 19 -11.68 8.42 4.95
CA ALA A 19 -13.07 8.88 5.04
C ALA A 19 -13.28 10.19 4.28
N LYS A 20 -12.39 11.19 4.44
CA LYS A 20 -12.46 12.45 3.68
C LYS A 20 -12.32 12.24 2.18
N ALA A 21 -11.35 11.43 1.75
CA ALA A 21 -11.14 11.09 0.35
C ALA A 21 -12.33 10.33 -0.26
N SER A 22 -13.12 9.61 0.54
CA SER A 22 -14.36 8.99 0.05
C SER A 22 -15.46 9.99 -0.29
N LEU A 23 -15.43 11.18 0.32
CA LEU A 23 -16.44 12.23 0.16
C LEU A 23 -15.97 13.38 -0.76
N ASP A 24 -14.65 13.58 -0.89
CA ASP A 24 -14.03 14.64 -1.68
C ASP A 24 -13.30 14.06 -2.91
N PRO A 25 -13.84 14.21 -4.13
CA PRO A 25 -13.22 13.71 -5.36
C PRO A 25 -11.86 14.34 -5.67
N VAL A 26 -11.62 15.58 -5.24
CA VAL A 26 -10.36 16.30 -5.49
C VAL A 26 -9.27 15.70 -4.61
N LEU A 27 -9.54 15.56 -3.31
CA LEU A 27 -8.63 14.91 -2.37
C LEU A 27 -8.37 13.45 -2.76
N LYS A 28 -9.40 12.74 -3.23
CA LYS A 28 -9.26 11.36 -3.73
C LYS A 28 -8.26 11.28 -4.88
N LYS A 29 -8.41 12.16 -5.87
CA LYS A 29 -7.51 12.20 -7.03
C LYS A 29 -6.08 12.53 -6.61
N GLU A 30 -5.91 13.51 -5.72
CA GLU A 30 -4.60 13.90 -5.21
C GLU A 30 -3.93 12.76 -4.42
N LEU A 31 -4.70 12.03 -3.61
CA LEU A 31 -4.21 10.87 -2.86
C LEU A 31 -3.77 9.71 -3.77
N VAL A 32 -4.44 9.50 -4.91
CA VAL A 32 -4.06 8.48 -5.89
C VAL A 32 -2.82 8.89 -6.68
N GLU A 33 -2.76 10.14 -7.14
CA GLU A 33 -1.66 10.64 -7.99
C GLU A 33 -0.38 10.92 -7.18
N ASN A 34 -0.50 11.46 -5.97
CA ASN A 34 0.61 11.90 -5.13
C ASN A 34 0.44 11.47 -3.66
N PRO A 35 0.38 10.16 -3.36
CA PRO A 35 0.13 9.68 -2.01
C PRO A 35 1.17 10.16 -0.99
N ASN A 36 2.44 10.29 -1.39
CA ASN A 36 3.50 10.75 -0.49
C ASN A 36 3.25 12.17 0.03
N LYS A 37 2.73 13.06 -0.83
CA LYS A 37 2.43 14.45 -0.46
C LYS A 37 1.28 14.50 0.55
N VAL A 38 0.20 13.77 0.26
CA VAL A 38 -0.98 13.75 1.14
C VAL A 38 -0.68 13.06 2.48
N LEU A 39 0.17 12.03 2.46
CA LEU A 39 0.58 11.31 3.65
C LEU A 39 1.57 12.09 4.53
N SER A 40 2.47 12.89 3.93
CA SER A 40 3.41 13.72 4.71
C SER A 40 2.67 14.83 5.48
N GLU A 41 1.62 15.41 4.90
CA GLU A 41 0.76 16.41 5.55
C GLU A 41 0.04 15.88 6.82
N LEU A 42 -0.12 14.55 6.95
CA LEU A 42 -0.69 13.90 8.14
C LEU A 42 0.32 13.66 9.27
N GLY A 43 1.58 14.09 9.10
CA GLY A 43 2.64 13.90 10.10
C GLY A 43 3.25 12.50 10.10
N LEU A 44 3.20 11.79 8.96
CA LEU A 44 4.11 10.67 8.74
C LEU A 44 5.53 11.25 8.60
N PRO A 45 6.53 10.70 9.31
CA PRO A 45 7.91 11.19 9.19
C PRO A 45 8.37 11.15 7.74
N GLU A 46 9.05 12.19 7.27
CA GLU A 46 9.55 12.26 5.88
C GLU A 46 10.39 11.03 5.53
N GLN A 47 11.16 10.51 6.49
CA GLN A 47 11.94 9.28 6.31
C GLN A 47 11.08 8.04 6.03
N ALA A 48 9.83 7.99 6.52
CA ALA A 48 8.90 6.90 6.23
C ALA A 48 8.28 7.02 4.83
N THR A 49 8.03 8.25 4.35
CA THR A 49 7.50 8.51 3.00
C THR A 49 8.56 8.40 1.91
N GLU A 50 9.83 8.66 2.21
CA GLU A 50 10.93 8.56 1.24
C GLU A 50 11.40 7.12 1.01
N LEU A 51 11.35 6.28 2.03
CA LEU A 51 11.84 4.89 1.96
C LEU A 51 10.79 3.90 1.43
N LEU A 52 9.53 4.33 1.30
CA LEU A 52 8.41 3.48 0.92
C LEU A 52 7.69 4.09 -0.29
N LYS A 53 7.43 3.24 -1.30
CA LYS A 53 6.54 3.61 -2.40
C LYS A 53 5.12 3.28 -1.99
N PHE A 54 4.27 4.30 -1.88
CA PHE A 54 2.84 4.12 -1.65
C PHE A 54 2.11 4.05 -2.99
N LYS A 55 1.25 3.05 -3.14
CA LYS A 55 0.28 2.95 -4.24
C LYS A 55 -1.10 2.87 -3.61
N VAL A 56 -1.97 3.81 -3.95
CA VAL A 56 -3.38 3.78 -3.56
C VAL A 56 -4.15 3.07 -4.67
N VAL A 57 -4.98 2.10 -4.28
CA VAL A 57 -5.79 1.31 -5.20
C VAL A 57 -7.25 1.38 -4.79
N GLU A 58 -8.12 1.45 -5.78
CA GLU A 58 -9.56 1.55 -5.60
C GLU A 58 -10.21 0.21 -5.92
N ALA A 59 -10.99 -0.33 -4.99
CA ALA A 59 -11.61 -1.64 -5.15
C ALA A 59 -12.63 -1.70 -6.31
N GLU A 60 -13.25 -0.58 -6.67
CA GLU A 60 -14.26 -0.49 -7.73
C GLU A 60 -13.63 -0.62 -9.13
N THR A 61 -12.46 -0.03 -9.32
CA THR A 61 -11.72 0.04 -10.59
C THR A 61 -10.67 -1.06 -10.72
N ASP A 62 -10.00 -1.43 -9.63
CA ASP A 62 -8.93 -2.45 -9.60
C ASP A 62 -9.39 -3.73 -8.88
N ARG A 63 -10.40 -4.41 -9.45
CA ARG A 63 -11.03 -5.62 -8.87
C ARG A 63 -10.08 -6.81 -8.63
N SER A 64 -8.86 -6.77 -9.16
CA SER A 64 -7.87 -7.87 -9.06
C SER A 64 -6.60 -7.51 -8.30
N THR A 65 -6.56 -6.39 -7.56
CA THR A 65 -5.37 -6.04 -6.77
C THR A 65 -5.34 -6.80 -5.44
N ILE A 66 -4.31 -7.61 -5.23
CA ILE A 66 -4.01 -8.29 -3.97
C ILE A 66 -2.73 -7.71 -3.38
N ALA A 67 -2.75 -7.35 -2.10
CA ALA A 67 -1.57 -6.90 -1.37
C ALA A 67 -0.77 -8.11 -0.86
N LEU A 68 0.41 -8.35 -1.42
CA LEU A 68 1.29 -9.42 -0.97
C LEU A 68 2.09 -9.01 0.27
N PRO A 69 2.15 -9.83 1.33
CA PRO A 69 2.89 -9.51 2.56
C PRO A 69 4.42 -9.63 2.40
N PHE A 70 4.91 -9.94 1.20
CA PHE A 70 6.33 -10.02 0.87
C PHE A 70 6.59 -9.58 -0.57
N ARG A 71 7.86 -9.28 -0.87
CA ARG A 71 8.27 -8.91 -2.23
C ARG A 71 8.25 -10.13 -3.15
N LEU A 72 7.53 -10.00 -4.26
CA LEU A 72 7.53 -10.99 -5.33
C LEU A 72 8.96 -11.24 -5.84
N ASN A 73 9.37 -12.50 -5.91
CA ASN A 73 10.66 -12.89 -6.47
C ASN A 73 10.54 -13.09 -7.99
N GLY A 74 10.88 -12.05 -8.76
CA GLY A 74 10.78 -12.07 -10.22
C GLY A 74 11.64 -13.15 -10.89
N LYS A 75 12.79 -13.53 -10.32
CA LYS A 75 13.63 -14.60 -10.87
C LYS A 75 12.94 -15.97 -10.77
N LYS A 76 12.38 -16.29 -9.59
CA LYS A 76 11.63 -17.55 -9.38
C LYS A 76 10.36 -17.61 -10.22
N LEU A 77 9.72 -16.46 -10.42
CA LEU A 77 8.54 -16.33 -11.28
C LEU A 77 8.90 -16.59 -12.75
N ALA A 78 9.96 -15.96 -13.26
CA ALA A 78 10.41 -16.13 -14.64
C ALA A 78 10.92 -17.54 -14.95
N GLN A 79 11.42 -18.25 -13.93
CA GLN A 79 11.87 -19.64 -14.04
C GLN A 79 10.74 -20.66 -13.86
N SER A 80 9.48 -20.21 -13.73
CA SER A 80 8.32 -21.07 -13.48
C SER A 80 8.55 -22.07 -12.34
N ASN A 81 9.21 -21.63 -11.26
CA ASN A 81 9.56 -22.51 -10.15
C ASN A 81 8.27 -23.11 -9.53
N PRO A 82 8.04 -24.43 -9.62
CA PRO A 82 6.74 -25.03 -9.32
C PRO A 82 6.36 -24.90 -7.84
N GLN A 83 7.33 -25.03 -6.93
CA GLN A 83 7.11 -24.85 -5.50
C GLN A 83 6.69 -23.40 -5.18
N TYR A 84 7.42 -22.43 -5.72
CA TYR A 84 7.13 -21.01 -5.52
C TYR A 84 5.78 -20.60 -6.11
N LEU A 85 5.41 -21.11 -7.29
CA LEU A 85 4.12 -20.84 -7.91
C LEU A 85 2.96 -21.49 -7.15
N SER A 86 3.15 -22.69 -6.58
CA SER A 86 2.15 -23.35 -5.75
C SER A 86 1.90 -22.58 -4.45
N GLU A 87 2.97 -22.16 -3.75
CA GLU A 87 2.87 -21.32 -2.55
C GLU A 87 2.21 -19.97 -2.86
N LEU A 88 2.60 -19.32 -3.96
CA LEU A 88 2.00 -18.08 -4.41
C LEU A 88 0.51 -18.25 -4.73
N GLY A 89 0.12 -19.36 -5.36
CA GLY A 89 -1.27 -19.69 -5.66
C GLY A 89 -2.11 -19.87 -4.39
N GLN A 90 -1.57 -20.54 -3.36
CA GLN A 90 -2.26 -20.69 -2.07
C GLN A 90 -2.48 -19.35 -1.35
N LEU A 91 -1.60 -18.37 -1.56
CA LEU A 91 -1.70 -17.03 -0.98
C LEU A 91 -2.65 -16.09 -1.73
N LEU A 92 -2.99 -16.42 -2.99
CA LEU A 92 -3.82 -15.59 -3.88
C LEU A 92 -5.27 -16.11 -4.00
N GLN A 93 -5.60 -17.25 -3.37
CA GLN A 93 -6.95 -17.82 -3.26
C GLN A 93 -7.69 -17.24 -2.06
#